data_AF-A0AA36G1S0-F1
#
_entry.id   AF-A0AA36G1S0-F1
#
_cell.length_a   1.000
_cell.length_b   1.000
_cell.length_c   1.000
_cell.angle_alpha   90.00
_cell.angle_beta   90.00
_cell.angle_gamma   90.00
#
_symmetry.space_group_name_H-M   'P 1'
#
loop_
_entity.id
_entity.type
_entity.pdbx_description
1 polymer ?
#
loop_
_entity_poly.entity_id
_entity_poly.type
_entity_poly.pdbx_seq_one_letter_code
_entity_poly.pdbx_strand_id
1 'polypeptide(L)'
;MFYAKSCFFGEDLRKEKQRRYSYEKSLKEALATAERNRTINPEDDEALRELYMIQLRHWAMKALDELDSIEEELPMARMMAERAAAGITTDEPKPPPTKLKPFIIARNREQKRVFGLGYPSVPTLTVDEWAEGMMKGGSWGNSKPDPAAEAAAKAHADLDDPEMQDAVDPDEVRARQMNWDEYKDTHRRGWGNTHNKG
;
A
#
# COMPACT_ATOMS: atom_id res chain seq x y z
N MET A 1 -13.03 28.36 38.28
CA MET A 1 -12.41 27.08 38.68
C MET A 1 -11.39 26.73 37.61
N PHE A 2 -10.10 26.82 37.93
CA PHE A 2 -9.05 26.45 36.98
C PHE A 2 -9.03 24.91 36.88
N TYR A 3 -9.23 24.38 35.68
CA TYR A 3 -8.99 22.98 35.37
C TYR A 3 -7.48 22.74 35.52
N ALA A 4 -7.05 22.32 36.71
CA ALA A 4 -5.66 21.98 36.95
C ALA A 4 -5.42 20.61 36.32
N LYS A 5 -4.78 20.60 35.15
CA LYS A 5 -4.30 19.37 34.51
C LYS A 5 -3.33 18.72 35.50
N SER A 6 -3.82 17.68 36.18
CA SER A 6 -3.02 16.92 37.14
C SER A 6 -1.82 16.35 36.37
N CYS A 7 -0.59 16.62 36.82
CA CYS A 7 0.63 16.14 36.19
C CYS A 7 0.79 14.62 36.37
N PHE A 8 0.03 13.84 35.59
CA PHE A 8 0.19 12.40 35.50
C PHE A 8 1.21 12.06 34.40
N PHE A 9 2.14 11.17 34.72
CA PHE A 9 3.19 10.73 33.79
C PHE A 9 2.98 9.27 33.39
N GLY A 10 3.14 8.98 32.09
CA GLY A 10 3.20 7.62 31.55
C GLY A 10 2.02 6.72 31.95
N GLU A 11 2.29 5.74 32.82
CA GLU A 11 1.31 4.74 33.26
C GLU A 11 0.10 5.35 33.97
N ASP A 12 0.29 6.42 34.75
CA ASP A 12 -0.81 7.02 35.51
C ASP A 12 -1.81 7.73 34.60
N LEU A 13 -1.32 8.35 33.51
CA LEU A 13 -2.18 8.94 32.49
C LEU A 13 -3.00 7.86 31.77
N ARG A 14 -2.38 6.71 31.50
CA ARG A 14 -3.06 5.56 30.90
C ARG A 14 -4.14 5.00 31.81
N LYS A 15 -3.84 4.81 33.11
CA LYS A 15 -4.80 4.35 34.11
C LYS A 15 -5.97 5.33 34.26
N GLU A 16 -5.69 6.63 34.26
CA GLU A 16 -6.72 7.66 34.32
C GLU A 16 -7.61 7.65 33.07
N LYS A 17 -7.03 7.52 31.86
CA LYS A 17 -7.81 7.34 30.62
C LYS A 17 -8.69 6.09 30.67
N GLN A 18 -8.16 4.98 31.16
CA GLN A 18 -8.95 3.75 31.35
C GLN A 18 -10.08 3.93 32.35
N ARG A 19 -9.83 4.62 33.48
CA ARG A 19 -10.83 4.93 34.50
C ARG A 19 -11.94 5.80 33.94
N ARG A 20 -11.57 6.89 33.24
CA ARG A 20 -12.53 7.79 32.56
C ARG A 20 -13.38 7.03 31.55
N TYR A 21 -12.75 6.25 30.68
CA TYR A 21 -13.45 5.43 29.68
C TYR A 21 -14.42 4.43 30.33
N SER A 22 -13.97 3.71 31.35
CA SER A 22 -14.81 2.75 32.07
C SER A 22 -16.00 3.44 32.75
N TYR A 23 -15.79 4.64 33.30
CA TYR A 23 -16.84 5.41 33.95
C TYR A 23 -17.82 6.02 32.93
N GLU A 24 -17.33 6.52 31.80
CA GLU A 24 -18.19 7.01 30.72
C GLU A 24 -19.05 5.86 30.15
N LYS A 25 -18.47 4.67 30.02
CA LYS A 25 -19.20 3.46 29.60
C LYS A 25 -20.31 3.10 30.59
N SER A 26 -20.03 3.11 31.90
CA SER A 26 -21.07 2.82 32.90
C SER A 26 -22.18 3.88 32.91
N LEU A 27 -21.85 5.16 32.68
CA LEU A 27 -22.84 6.21 32.51
C LEU A 27 -23.71 6.00 31.26
N LYS A 28 -23.15 5.59 30.12
CA LYS A 28 -23.92 5.26 28.91
C LYS A 28 -24.88 4.09 29.14
N GLU A 29 -24.42 3.05 29.82
CA GLU A 29 -25.27 1.91 30.20
C GLU A 29 -26.40 2.34 31.14
N ALA A 30 -26.09 3.15 32.16
CA ALA A 30 -27.06 3.69 33.10
C ALA A 30 -28.08 4.63 32.42
N LEU A 31 -27.65 5.42 31.45
CA LEU A 31 -28.50 6.29 30.65
C LEU A 31 -29.50 5.44 29.85
N ALA A 32 -29.03 4.38 29.18
CA ALA A 32 -29.90 3.46 28.45
C ALA A 32 -30.91 2.73 29.37
N THR A 33 -30.57 2.45 30.62
CA THR A 33 -31.54 1.91 31.59
C THR A 33 -32.55 2.97 32.05
N ALA A 34 -32.10 4.20 32.32
CA ALA A 34 -32.97 5.29 32.73
C ALA A 34 -33.96 5.70 31.64
N GLU A 35 -33.53 5.70 30.37
CA GLU A 35 -34.42 5.94 29.22
C GLU A 35 -35.52 4.87 29.10
N ARG A 36 -35.17 3.59 29.31
CA ARG A 36 -36.16 2.51 29.36
C ARG A 36 -37.15 2.72 30.51
N ASN A 37 -36.65 3.04 31.71
CA ASN A 37 -37.52 3.30 32.86
C ASN A 37 -38.47 4.47 32.62
N ARG A 38 -37.98 5.55 31.99
CA ARG A 38 -38.81 6.71 31.61
C ARG A 38 -39.87 6.34 30.56
N THR A 39 -39.54 5.45 29.63
CA THR A 39 -40.49 4.96 28.63
C THR A 39 -41.62 4.14 29.27
N ILE A 40 -41.30 3.36 30.31
CA ILE A 40 -42.28 2.56 31.06
C ILE A 40 -43.12 3.47 31.98
N ASN A 41 -42.50 4.47 32.61
CA ASN A 41 -43.13 5.36 33.59
C ASN A 41 -43.03 6.84 33.14
N PRO A 42 -43.84 7.29 32.18
CA PRO A 42 -43.76 8.65 31.63
C PRO A 42 -44.25 9.76 32.59
N GLU A 43 -45.08 9.43 33.56
CA GLU A 43 -45.64 10.40 34.53
C GLU A 43 -44.81 10.49 35.82
N ASP A 44 -43.78 9.66 35.98
CA ASP A 44 -42.94 9.65 37.17
C ASP A 44 -41.83 10.72 37.06
N ASP A 45 -41.97 11.77 37.86
CA ASP A 45 -41.02 12.88 37.96
C ASP A 45 -39.65 12.45 38.52
N GLU A 46 -39.60 11.41 39.36
CA GLU A 46 -38.32 10.93 39.91
C GLU A 46 -37.52 10.22 38.83
N ALA A 47 -38.17 9.43 37.96
CA ALA A 47 -37.55 8.81 36.79
C ALA A 47 -37.00 9.86 35.80
N LEU A 48 -37.70 10.99 35.63
CA LEU A 48 -37.23 12.11 34.80
C LEU A 48 -35.99 12.77 35.42
N ARG A 49 -36.00 12.98 36.74
CA ARG A 49 -34.89 13.57 37.46
C ARG A 49 -33.64 12.69 37.36
N GLU A 50 -33.78 11.38 37.58
CA GLU A 50 -32.67 10.43 37.46
C GLU A 50 -32.03 10.48 36.07
N LEU A 51 -32.86 10.47 35.01
CA LEU A 51 -32.41 10.58 33.63
C LEU A 51 -31.59 11.86 33.39
N TYR A 52 -32.11 13.02 33.80
CA TYR A 52 -31.36 14.28 33.64
C TYR A 52 -30.07 14.31 34.46
N MET A 53 -30.07 13.78 35.68
CA MET A 53 -28.86 13.71 36.50
C MET A 53 -27.77 12.86 35.86
N ILE A 54 -28.12 11.72 35.25
CA ILE A 54 -27.18 10.87 34.51
C ILE A 54 -26.70 11.57 33.24
N GLN A 55 -27.60 12.20 32.48
CA GLN A 55 -27.25 12.95 31.28
C GLN A 55 -26.26 14.08 31.59
N LEU A 56 -26.52 14.89 32.63
CA LEU A 56 -25.62 15.97 33.04
C LEU A 56 -24.23 15.43 33.39
N ARG A 57 -24.14 14.30 34.09
CA ARG A 57 -22.85 13.65 34.39
C ARG A 57 -22.13 13.16 33.13
N HIS A 58 -22.86 12.53 32.20
CA HIS A 58 -22.30 12.05 30.93
C HIS A 58 -21.75 13.22 30.09
N TRP A 59 -22.54 14.27 29.92
CA TRP A 59 -22.13 15.46 29.16
C TRP A 59 -21.00 16.23 29.84
N ALA A 60 -20.96 16.28 31.18
CA ALA A 60 -19.85 16.87 31.91
C ALA A 60 -18.54 16.12 31.62
N MET A 61 -18.56 14.77 31.63
CA MET A 61 -17.37 13.98 31.28
C MET A 61 -16.96 14.22 29.83
N LYS A 62 -17.91 14.15 28.89
CA LYS A 62 -17.64 14.39 27.47
C LYS A 62 -17.04 15.78 27.22
N ALA A 63 -17.57 16.82 27.88
CA ALA A 63 -17.04 18.18 27.75
C ALA A 63 -15.58 18.30 28.20
N LEU A 64 -15.15 17.52 29.21
CA LEU A 64 -13.75 17.47 29.63
C LEU A 64 -12.86 16.79 28.57
N ASP A 65 -13.34 15.71 27.96
CA ASP A 65 -12.59 15.01 26.90
C ASP A 65 -12.47 15.89 25.63
N GLU A 66 -13.54 16.60 25.25
CA GLU A 66 -13.51 17.56 24.15
C GLU A 66 -12.57 18.75 24.45
N LEU A 67 -12.52 19.22 25.71
CA LEU A 67 -11.57 20.25 26.12
C LEU A 67 -10.13 19.78 25.97
N ASP A 68 -9.83 18.55 26.40
CA ASP A 68 -8.51 17.94 26.22
C ASP A 68 -8.17 17.81 24.71
N SER A 69 -9.12 17.42 23.85
CA SER A 69 -8.94 17.36 22.38
C SER A 69 -8.64 18.74 21.78
N ILE A 70 -9.41 19.76 22.16
CA ILE A 70 -9.22 21.14 21.68
C ILE A 70 -7.84 21.65 22.09
N GLU A 71 -7.40 21.40 23.33
CA GLU A 71 -6.07 21.82 23.79
C GLU A 71 -4.94 21.17 22.99
N GLU A 72 -5.09 19.91 22.59
CA GLU A 72 -4.13 19.19 21.73
C GLU A 72 -4.14 19.70 20.28
N GLU A 73 -5.31 20.08 19.75
CA GLU A 73 -5.47 20.57 18.37
C GLU A 73 -5.08 22.03 18.18
N LEU A 74 -5.28 22.87 19.19
CA LEU A 74 -5.00 24.30 19.17
C LEU A 74 -3.56 24.66 18.70
N PRO A 75 -2.48 24.00 19.15
CA PRO A 75 -1.14 24.26 18.61
C PRO A 75 -0.99 23.86 17.14
N MET A 76 -1.63 22.76 16.71
CA MET A 76 -1.61 22.34 15.30
C MET A 76 -2.35 23.35 14.42
N ALA A 77 -3.53 23.80 14.85
CA ALA A 77 -4.31 24.81 14.15
C ALA A 77 -3.56 26.14 14.05
N ARG A 78 -2.88 26.57 15.13
CA ARG A 78 -2.00 27.76 15.10
C ARG A 78 -0.87 27.61 14.09
N MET A 79 -0.16 26.48 14.10
CA MET A 79 0.91 26.22 13.14
C MET A 79 0.40 26.19 11.70
N MET A 80 -0.79 25.63 11.45
CA MET A 80 -1.42 25.66 10.13
C MET A 80 -1.76 27.08 9.69
N ALA A 81 -2.31 27.91 10.60
CA ALA A 81 -2.61 29.31 10.32
C ALA A 81 -1.35 30.12 10.01
N GLU A 82 -0.26 29.91 10.75
CA GLU A 82 1.04 30.55 10.51
C GLU A 82 1.63 30.14 9.15
N ARG A 83 1.56 28.84 8.80
CA ARG A 83 2.01 28.34 7.48
C ARG A 83 1.20 28.94 6.34
N ALA A 84 -0.12 29.02 6.50
CA ALA A 84 -1.00 29.65 5.53
C ALA A 84 -0.68 31.15 5.38
N ALA A 85 -0.45 31.86 6.49
CA ALA A 85 -0.05 33.27 6.48
C ALA A 85 1.33 33.49 5.83
N ALA A 86 2.25 32.52 5.97
CA ALA A 86 3.55 32.53 5.31
C ALA A 86 3.48 32.18 3.80
N GLY A 87 2.28 31.95 3.25
CA GLY A 87 2.09 31.58 1.85
C GLY A 87 2.60 30.17 1.51
N ILE A 88 2.88 29.34 2.52
CA ILE A 88 3.27 27.94 2.34
C ILE A 88 1.98 27.16 2.12
N THR A 89 1.49 27.18 0.88
CA THR A 89 0.34 26.38 0.47
C THR A 89 0.78 24.92 0.34
N THR A 90 0.15 24.01 1.07
CA THR A 90 0.31 22.56 0.89
C THR A 90 -0.28 22.05 -0.44
N ASP A 91 -0.88 22.95 -1.23
CA ASP A 91 -1.61 22.65 -2.47
C ASP A 91 -0.74 22.56 -3.71
N GLU A 92 0.58 22.76 -3.65
CA GLU A 92 1.39 22.37 -4.81
C GLU A 92 1.32 20.84 -4.93
N PRO A 93 0.68 20.30 -6.00
CA PRO A 93 0.64 18.87 -6.20
C PRO A 93 2.07 18.42 -6.32
N LYS A 94 2.54 17.61 -5.34
CA LYS A 94 3.88 17.04 -5.36
C LYS A 94 4.09 16.46 -6.76
N PRO A 95 5.10 16.92 -7.53
CA PRO A 95 5.27 16.47 -8.89
C PRO A 95 5.28 14.94 -8.88
N PRO A 96 4.56 14.28 -9.80
CA PRO A 96 4.49 12.83 -9.82
C PRO A 96 5.94 12.30 -9.77
N PRO A 97 6.22 11.29 -8.92
CA PRO A 97 7.57 10.78 -8.80
C PRO A 97 8.09 10.45 -10.19
N THR A 98 9.26 10.96 -10.54
CA THR A 98 9.87 10.68 -11.83
C THR A 98 10.01 9.16 -11.96
N LYS A 99 9.28 8.56 -12.90
CA LYS A 99 9.39 7.12 -13.16
C LYS A 99 10.81 6.85 -13.61
N LEU A 100 11.60 6.19 -12.77
CA LEU A 100 12.94 5.78 -13.12
C LEU A 100 12.84 4.82 -14.31
N LYS A 101 13.54 5.12 -15.40
CA LYS A 101 13.64 4.19 -16.52
C LYS A 101 14.38 2.94 -16.03
N PRO A 102 13.89 1.73 -16.32
CA PRO A 102 14.61 0.51 -15.97
C PRO A 102 16.00 0.57 -16.60
N PHE A 103 17.04 0.36 -15.78
CA PHE A 103 18.42 0.33 -16.23
C PHE A 103 19.02 -1.04 -15.95
N ILE A 104 19.90 -1.49 -16.85
CA ILE A 104 20.60 -2.76 -16.71
C ILE A 104 21.98 -2.47 -16.15
N ILE A 105 22.34 -3.15 -15.06
CA ILE A 105 23.70 -3.16 -14.54
C ILE A 105 24.51 -4.14 -15.37
N ALA A 106 25.22 -3.64 -16.39
CA ALA A 106 26.07 -4.47 -17.25
C ALA A 106 27.43 -4.75 -16.60
N ARG A 107 27.95 -5.97 -16.74
CA ARG A 107 29.27 -6.37 -16.22
C ARG A 107 30.42 -5.66 -16.95
N ASN A 108 30.31 -5.53 -18.27
CA ASN A 108 31.37 -5.00 -19.13
C ASN A 108 30.88 -3.76 -19.92
N ARG A 109 31.83 -2.91 -20.33
CA ARG A 109 31.55 -1.71 -21.14
C ARG A 109 30.86 -2.04 -22.46
N GLU A 110 31.18 -3.18 -23.07
CA GLU A 110 30.56 -3.66 -24.30
C GLU A 110 29.09 -4.03 -24.09
N GLN A 111 28.78 -4.81 -23.04
CA GLN A 111 27.40 -5.10 -22.64
C GLN A 111 26.62 -3.82 -22.31
N LYS A 112 27.28 -2.83 -21.70
CA LYS A 112 26.67 -1.52 -21.44
C LYS A 112 26.35 -0.76 -22.73
N ARG A 113 27.15 -0.89 -23.79
CA ARG A 113 26.86 -0.26 -25.09
C ARG A 113 25.66 -0.90 -25.78
N VAL A 114 25.50 -2.21 -25.67
CA VAL A 114 24.38 -2.95 -26.30
C VAL A 114 23.10 -2.81 -25.48
N PHE A 115 23.15 -3.09 -24.17
CA PHE A 115 21.97 -3.18 -23.31
C PHE A 115 21.70 -1.92 -22.49
N GLY A 116 22.62 -0.95 -22.47
CA GLY A 116 22.52 0.26 -21.65
C GLY A 116 21.66 1.37 -22.21
N LEU A 117 21.19 1.27 -23.47
CA LEU A 117 20.23 2.20 -24.07
C LEU A 117 18.76 1.94 -23.64
N GLY A 118 18.55 1.02 -22.70
CA GLY A 118 17.23 0.64 -22.18
C GLY A 118 16.61 -0.45 -23.05
N TYR A 119 16.88 -1.72 -22.70
CA TYR A 119 16.39 -2.88 -23.43
C TYR A 119 14.87 -3.13 -23.20
N PRO A 120 14.09 -3.44 -24.26
CA PRO A 120 14.44 -3.38 -25.67
C PRO A 120 14.69 -1.93 -26.11
N SER A 121 15.84 -1.67 -26.74
CA SER A 121 16.20 -0.33 -27.19
C SER A 121 15.14 0.17 -28.16
N VAL A 122 14.62 1.37 -27.93
CA VAL A 122 13.71 2.03 -28.87
C VAL A 122 14.41 2.06 -30.24
N PRO A 123 13.78 1.54 -31.32
CA PRO A 123 14.39 1.55 -32.65
C PRO A 123 14.83 2.96 -33.03
N THR A 124 16.10 3.10 -33.40
CA THR A 124 16.69 4.40 -33.79
C THR A 124 16.51 4.70 -35.27
N LEU A 125 16.12 3.71 -36.06
CA LEU A 125 15.84 3.83 -37.49
C LEU A 125 14.38 3.50 -37.75
N THR A 126 13.80 4.20 -38.72
CA THR A 126 12.50 3.83 -39.28
C THR A 126 12.64 2.57 -40.15
N VAL A 127 11.52 1.90 -40.43
CA VAL A 127 11.51 0.68 -41.25
C VAL A 127 12.09 0.94 -42.64
N ASP A 128 11.78 2.10 -43.23
CA ASP A 128 12.23 2.49 -44.56
C ASP A 128 13.74 2.77 -44.59
N GLU A 129 14.26 3.52 -43.62
CA GLU A 129 15.71 3.78 -43.50
C GLU A 129 16.52 2.51 -43.27
N TRP A 130 15.96 1.55 -42.51
CA TRP A 130 16.58 0.24 -42.33
C TRP A 130 16.60 -0.57 -43.64
N ALA A 131 15.49 -0.58 -44.37
CA ALA A 131 15.37 -1.30 -45.63
C ALA A 131 16.32 -0.74 -46.70
N GLU A 132 16.37 0.58 -46.85
CA GLU A 132 17.30 1.26 -47.76
C GLU A 132 18.77 0.98 -47.40
N GLY A 133 19.10 0.98 -46.09
CA GLY A 133 20.42 0.61 -45.60
C GLY A 133 20.81 -0.83 -45.95
N MET A 134 19.89 -1.78 -45.80
CA MET A 134 20.10 -3.19 -46.14
C MET A 134 20.22 -3.43 -47.65
N MET A 135 19.43 -2.72 -48.46
CA MET A 135 19.53 -2.76 -49.92
C MET A 135 20.84 -2.16 -50.42
N LYS A 136 21.26 -1.02 -49.86
CA LYS A 136 22.52 -0.36 -50.20
C LYS A 136 23.75 -1.15 -49.72
N GLY A 137 23.63 -1.86 -48.61
CA GLY A 137 24.68 -2.74 -48.06
C GLY A 137 24.83 -4.08 -48.79
N GLY A 138 24.00 -4.37 -49.79
CA GLY A 138 24.08 -5.62 -50.58
C GLY A 138 23.70 -6.90 -49.84
N SER A 139 23.35 -6.81 -48.55
CA SER A 139 23.04 -7.97 -47.70
C SER A 139 21.70 -8.62 -48.02
N TRP A 140 20.79 -7.92 -48.69
CA TRP A 140 19.46 -8.44 -49.01
C TRP A 140 19.42 -9.21 -50.35
N GLY A 141 20.43 -9.06 -51.20
CA GLY A 141 20.37 -9.51 -52.61
C GLY A 141 21.26 -10.70 -53.00
N ASN A 142 22.19 -11.16 -52.15
CA ASN A 142 23.29 -12.03 -52.61
C ASN A 142 23.59 -13.26 -51.75
N SER A 143 22.60 -13.80 -51.03
CA SER A 143 22.76 -15.08 -50.31
C SER A 143 22.21 -16.23 -51.15
N LYS A 144 23.09 -17.13 -51.61
CA LYS A 144 22.66 -18.51 -51.90
C LYS A 144 22.22 -19.14 -50.58
N PRO A 145 21.21 -20.04 -50.57
CA PRO A 145 20.82 -20.71 -49.34
C PRO A 145 21.99 -21.51 -48.77
N ASP A 146 22.33 -21.26 -47.50
CA ASP A 146 23.32 -22.03 -46.76
C ASP A 146 22.74 -23.42 -46.46
N PRO A 147 23.43 -24.52 -46.81
CA PRO A 147 22.94 -25.88 -46.53
C PRO A 147 22.83 -26.17 -45.02
N ALA A 148 23.48 -25.36 -44.17
CA ALA A 148 23.35 -25.41 -42.72
C ALA A 148 21.99 -24.89 -42.22
N ALA A 149 21.37 -23.92 -42.92
CA ALA A 149 20.05 -23.41 -42.57
C ALA A 149 18.94 -24.43 -42.88
N GLU A 150 19.11 -25.22 -43.94
CA GLU A 150 18.18 -26.30 -44.30
C GLU A 150 18.26 -27.49 -43.31
N ALA A 151 19.46 -27.78 -42.80
CA ALA A 151 19.65 -28.76 -41.72
C ALA A 151 19.08 -28.28 -40.37
N ALA A 152 19.25 -27.00 -40.04
CA ALA A 152 18.70 -26.40 -38.82
C ALA A 152 17.16 -26.30 -38.84
N ALA A 153 16.56 -26.03 -40.01
CA ALA A 153 15.11 -26.04 -40.18
C ALA A 153 14.51 -27.44 -39.96
N LYS A 154 15.22 -28.51 -40.36
CA LYS A 154 14.82 -29.90 -40.06
C LYS A 154 14.95 -30.25 -38.58
N ALA A 155 16.00 -29.77 -37.90
CA ALA A 155 16.20 -30.03 -36.47
C ALA A 155 15.19 -29.29 -35.57
N HIS A 156 14.68 -28.12 -36.02
CA HIS A 156 13.63 -27.40 -35.30
C HIS A 156 12.24 -28.02 -35.45
N ALA A 157 11.99 -28.83 -36.49
CA ALA A 157 10.72 -29.53 -36.65
C ALA A 157 10.53 -30.68 -35.65
N ASP A 158 11.62 -31.28 -35.14
CA ASP A 158 11.58 -32.37 -34.15
C ASP A 158 11.32 -31.90 -32.70
N LEU A 159 11.32 -30.58 -32.43
CA LEU A 159 11.06 -30.01 -31.09
C LEU A 159 9.63 -29.53 -30.88
N ASP A 160 8.84 -29.40 -31.95
CA ASP A 160 7.41 -29.07 -31.93
C ASP A 160 6.56 -30.30 -32.30
N ASP A 161 7.06 -31.50 -32.01
CA ASP A 161 6.24 -32.72 -32.08
C ASP A 161 5.30 -32.77 -30.85
N PRO A 162 3.98 -32.63 -31.02
CA PRO A 162 3.02 -32.73 -29.93
C PRO A 162 3.06 -34.11 -29.22
N GLU A 163 3.65 -35.15 -29.83
CA GLU A 163 3.78 -36.48 -29.21
C GLU A 163 4.76 -36.51 -28.02
N MET A 164 5.69 -35.54 -27.90
CA MET A 164 6.65 -35.47 -26.77
C MET A 164 6.12 -34.70 -25.55
N GLN A 165 4.99 -33.99 -25.67
CA GLN A 165 4.30 -33.40 -24.52
C GLN A 165 3.43 -34.41 -23.78
N ASP A 166 3.00 -35.47 -24.46
CA ASP A 166 2.25 -36.59 -23.86
C ASP A 166 3.16 -37.59 -23.09
N ALA A 167 4.48 -37.43 -23.17
CA ALA A 167 5.45 -38.27 -22.48
C ALA A 167 5.84 -37.77 -21.08
N VAL A 168 5.36 -36.58 -20.67
CA VAL A 168 5.56 -36.10 -19.30
C VAL A 168 4.40 -36.59 -18.46
N ASP A 169 4.70 -37.48 -17.50
CA ASP A 169 3.71 -38.02 -16.58
C ASP A 169 2.88 -36.87 -15.97
N PRO A 170 1.55 -36.83 -16.17
CA PRO A 170 0.70 -35.75 -15.66
C PRO A 170 0.81 -35.58 -14.14
N ASP A 171 1.24 -36.60 -13.41
CA ASP A 171 1.49 -36.53 -11.97
C ASP A 171 2.72 -35.69 -11.62
N GLU A 172 3.76 -35.64 -12.47
CA GLU A 172 4.94 -34.80 -12.24
C GLU A 172 4.66 -33.30 -12.44
N VAL A 173 3.78 -32.97 -13.38
CA VAL A 173 3.34 -31.60 -13.62
C VAL A 173 2.51 -31.11 -12.42
N ARG A 174 1.62 -31.97 -11.93
CA ARG A 174 0.79 -31.70 -10.75
C ARG A 174 1.64 -31.54 -9.49
N ALA A 175 2.62 -32.43 -9.26
CA ALA A 175 3.52 -32.36 -8.11
C ALA A 175 4.33 -31.06 -8.08
N ARG A 176 4.82 -30.60 -9.25
CA ARG A 176 5.50 -29.31 -9.35
C ARG A 176 4.60 -28.13 -8.99
N GLN A 177 3.32 -28.19 -9.38
CA GLN A 177 2.36 -27.13 -9.06
C GLN A 177 2.02 -27.12 -7.56
N MET A 178 1.80 -28.28 -6.94
CA MET A 178 1.54 -28.39 -5.50
C MET A 178 2.73 -27.91 -4.65
N ASN A 179 3.95 -28.29 -5.02
CA ASN A 179 5.17 -27.82 -4.33
C ASN A 179 5.33 -26.30 -4.42
N TRP A 180 4.88 -25.70 -5.52
CA TRP A 180 4.95 -24.25 -5.70
C TRP A 180 3.95 -23.52 -4.81
N ASP A 181 2.75 -24.06 -4.63
CA ASP A 181 1.74 -23.50 -3.73
C ASP A 181 2.18 -23.61 -2.26
N GLU A 182 2.73 -24.76 -1.83
CA GLU A 182 3.24 -24.93 -0.46
C GLU A 182 4.42 -24.00 -0.13
N TYR A 183 5.28 -23.73 -1.11
CA TYR A 183 6.32 -22.72 -1.00
C TYR A 183 5.73 -21.31 -0.79
N LYS A 184 4.66 -20.94 -1.51
CA LYS A 184 4.01 -19.62 -1.36
C LYS A 184 3.34 -19.43 -0.01
N ASP A 185 2.75 -20.48 0.53
CA ASP A 185 2.08 -20.45 1.85
C ASP A 185 3.08 -20.25 2.99
N THR A 186 4.25 -20.88 2.88
CA THR A 186 5.33 -20.75 3.88
C THR A 186 6.16 -19.47 3.74
N HIS A 187 6.17 -18.83 2.56
CA HIS A 187 6.99 -17.66 2.24
C HIS A 187 6.14 -16.42 1.98
N ARG A 188 5.70 -15.74 3.04
CA ARG A 188 4.91 -14.50 2.94
C ARG A 188 5.65 -13.44 2.12
N ARG A 189 4.92 -12.72 1.26
CA ARG A 189 5.45 -11.57 0.51
C ARG A 189 6.15 -10.59 1.47
N GLY A 190 7.43 -10.31 1.20
CA GLY A 190 8.27 -9.44 2.03
C GLY A 190 9.14 -10.16 3.06
N TRP A 191 9.09 -11.50 3.12
CA TRP A 191 10.07 -12.31 3.85
C TRP A 191 11.42 -12.21 3.14
N GLY A 192 12.32 -11.35 3.63
CA GLY A 192 13.68 -11.24 3.09
C GLY A 192 14.12 -9.88 2.54
N ASN A 193 13.48 -8.75 2.91
CA ASN A 193 14.10 -7.43 2.75
C ASN A 193 13.57 -6.42 3.79
N THR A 194 14.05 -6.53 5.03
CA THR A 194 13.72 -5.60 6.13
C THR A 194 14.85 -4.63 6.45
N HIS A 195 16.03 -4.79 5.85
CA HIS A 195 17.23 -4.00 6.15
C HIS A 195 17.29 -2.65 5.41
N ASN A 196 16.25 -2.31 4.64
CA ASN A 196 16.14 -1.03 3.94
C ASN A 196 14.83 -0.30 4.29
N LYS A 197 14.36 -0.49 5.53
CA LYS A 197 13.27 0.31 6.11
C LYS A 197 13.86 1.34 7.07
N GLY A 198 14.19 2.52 6.53
CA GLY A 198 14.26 3.80 7.24
C GLY A 198 15.38 3.93 8.26
#